data_AF-A0A4Q3S095-F1
#
_entry.id   AF-A0A4Q3S095-F1
#
_cell.length_a   1.000
_cell.length_b   1.000
_cell.length_c   1.000
_cell.angle_alpha   90.00
_cell.angle_beta   90.00
_cell.angle_gamma   90.00
#
_symmetry.space_group_name_H-M   'P 1'
#
loop_
_entity.id
_entity.type
_entity.pdbx_description
1 polymer ?
#
loop_
_entity_poly.entity_id
_entity_poly.type
_entity_poly.pdbx_seq_one_letter_code
_entity_poly.pdbx_strand_id
1 'polypeptide(L)' 'MRRDVLVIGELNVDLLLNNLSSLPVVGQEILANDMVFTLGSSSAIFAANLASLGVST' A
#
# COMPACT_ATOMS: atom_id res chain seq x y z
N MET A 1 -26.39 -11.22 9.72
CA MET A 1 -25.42 -12.33 9.83
C MET A 1 -24.03 -11.71 9.91
N ARG A 2 -23.30 -11.89 11.01
CA ARG A 2 -21.90 -11.43 11.11
C ARG A 2 -21.06 -12.39 10.26
N ARG A 3 -20.20 -11.85 9.40
CA ARG A 3 -19.27 -12.63 8.57
C ARG A 3 -17.87 -12.37 9.10
N ASP A 4 -17.15 -13.44 9.40
CA ASP A 4 -15.74 -13.40 9.73
C ASP A 4 -14.97 -13.84 8.47
N VAL A 5 -13.95 -13.07 8.08
CA VAL A 5 -13.25 -13.26 6.80
C VAL A 5 -11.75 -13.44 7.06
N LEU A 6 -11.24 -14.65 6.81
CA LEU A 6 -9.81 -14.90 6.81
C LEU A 6 -9.21 -14.48 5.46
N VAL A 7 -8.28 -13.54 5.48
CA VAL A 7 -7.54 -13.11 4.29
C VAL A 7 -6.15 -13.75 4.31
N ILE A 8 -5.85 -14.55 3.30
CA ILE A 8 -4.54 -15.21 3.13
C ILE A 8 -3.78 -14.50 2.02
N GLY A 9 -2.53 -14.16 2.28
CA GLY A 9 -1.61 -13.63 1.29
C GLY A 9 -0.41 -12.97 1.93
N GLU A 10 0.10 -11.96 1.24
CA GLU A 10 1.34 -11.28 1.58
C GLU A 10 1.08 -9.93 2.28
N LEU A 11 2.13 -9.42 2.93
CA LEU A 11 2.15 -8.11 3.56
C LEU A 11 3.43 -7.43 3.13
N ASN A 12 3.30 -6.26 2.52
CA ASN A 12 4.42 -5.45 2.07
C ASN A 12 4.46 -4.13 2.83
N VAL A 13 5.67 -3.56 2.94
CA VAL A 13 5.83 -2.14 3.25
C VAL A 13 6.12 -1.45 1.94
N ASP A 14 5.19 -0.63 1.48
CA ASP A 14 5.35 0.13 0.24
C ASP A 14 6.05 1.46 0.56
N LEU A 15 7.05 1.78 -0.27
CA LEU A 15 7.74 3.05 -0.28
C LEU A 15 7.23 3.88 -1.45
N LEU A 16 6.46 4.93 -1.16
CA LEU A 16 5.94 5.84 -2.17
C LEU A 16 6.83 7.08 -2.25
N LEU A 17 7.44 7.30 -3.42
CA LEU A 17 8.24 8.47 -3.75
C LEU A 17 7.39 9.45 -4.58
N ASN A 18 6.89 10.49 -3.92
CA ASN A 18 5.91 11.42 -4.49
C ASN A 18 6.56 12.72 -4.96
N ASN A 19 5.79 13.50 -5.72
CA ASN A 19 6.16 14.84 -6.17
C ASN A 19 7.50 14.85 -6.92
N LEU A 20 7.72 13.85 -7.79
CA LEU A 20 8.85 13.82 -8.71
C LEU A 20 8.74 15.00 -9.69
N SER A 21 9.87 15.63 -10.00
CA SER A 21 9.93 16.70 -11.00
C SER A 21 9.67 16.22 -12.43
N SER A 22 9.91 14.93 -12.68
CA SER A 22 9.64 14.22 -13.94
C SER A 22 9.52 12.72 -13.70
N LEU A 23 9.10 11.97 -14.71
CA LEU A 23 9.13 10.51 -14.66
C LEU A 23 10.58 9.98 -14.66
N PRO A 24 10.83 8.78 -14.11
CA PRO A 24 12.17 8.17 -14.11
C PRO A 24 12.77 8.05 -15.52
N VAL A 25 14.05 8.41 -15.63
CA VAL A 25 14.83 8.28 -16.88
C VAL A 25 16.04 7.38 -16.61
N VAL A 26 16.26 6.42 -17.50
CA VAL A 26 17.38 5.47 -17.38
C VAL A 26 18.71 6.21 -17.31
N GLY A 27 19.53 5.88 -16.31
CA GLY A 27 20.85 6.46 -16.11
C GLY A 27 20.85 7.83 -15.44
N GLN A 28 19.70 8.33 -14.97
CA GLN A 28 19.61 9.59 -14.25
C GLN A 28 19.13 9.38 -12.81
N GLU A 29 19.65 10.19 -11.90
CA GLU A 29 19.11 10.32 -10.55
C GLU A 29 18.04 11.42 -10.55
N ILE A 30 16.86 11.10 -10.03
CA ILE A 30 15.77 12.06 -9.80
C ILE A 30 15.41 11.99 -8.32
N LEU A 31 15.55 13.11 -7.61
CA LEU A 31 15.19 13.20 -6.20
C LEU A 31 13.69 13.46 -6.04
N ALA A 32 13.05 12.63 -5.22
CA ALA A 32 11.68 12.85 -4.79
C ALA A 32 11.61 13.90 -3.69
N ASN A 33 10.59 14.75 -3.74
CA ASN A 33 10.38 15.77 -2.71
C ASN A 33 9.63 15.24 -1.48
N ASP A 34 9.02 14.06 -1.60
CA ASP A 34 8.28 13.43 -0.53
C ASP A 34 8.43 11.90 -0.57
N MET A 35 8.47 11.30 0.62
CA MET A 35 8.65 9.87 0.83
C MET A 35 7.70 9.40 1.92
N VAL A 36 6.81 8.47 1.56
CA VAL A 36 5.83 7.91 2.49
C VAL A 36 6.02 6.40 2.57
N PHE A 37 6.17 5.90 3.80
CA PHE A 37 6.04 4.48 4.10
C PHE A 37 4.57 4.18 4.40
N THR A 38 4.01 3.20 3.69
CA THR A 38 2.63 2.76 3.91
C THR A 38 2.53 1.25 3.85
N LEU A 39 1.44 0.71 4.37
CA LEU A 39 1.09 -0.69 4.19
C LEU A 39 0.74 -0.94 2.72
N GLY A 40 1.41 -1.93 2.14
CA GLY A 40 1.24 -2.40 0.78
C GLY A 40 0.65 -3.80 0.70
N SER A 41 0.63 -4.35 -0.52
CA SER A 41 -0.01 -5.62 -0.91
C SER A 41 -1.53 -5.58 -1.00
N SER A 42 -2.05 -6.24 -2.04
CA SER A 42 -3.48 -6.48 -2.26
C SER A 42 -4.16 -7.15 -1.07
N SER A 43 -3.54 -8.17 -0.45
CA SER A 43 -4.15 -8.91 0.65
C SER A 43 -4.29 -8.07 1.91
N ALA A 44 -3.23 -7.33 2.27
CA ALA A 44 -3.26 -6.48 3.45
C ALA A 44 -4.19 -5.26 3.27
N ILE A 45 -4.19 -4.62 2.09
CA ILE A 45 -5.12 -3.53 1.76
C ILE A 45 -6.57 -4.02 1.80
N PHE A 46 -6.85 -5.22 1.29
CA PHE A 46 -8.19 -5.82 1.31
C PHE A 46 -8.66 -6.09 2.75
N ALA A 47 -7.82 -6.71 3.58
CA ALA A 47 -8.13 -6.96 4.98
C ALA A 47 -8.38 -5.66 5.76
N ALA A 48 -7.54 -4.65 5.58
CA ALA A 48 -7.69 -3.35 6.23
C ALA A 48 -9.01 -2.64 5.84
N ASN A 49 -9.40 -2.72 4.56
CA ASN A 49 -10.67 -2.16 4.09
C ASN A 49 -11.90 -2.93 4.62
N LEU A 50 -11.82 -4.25 4.72
CA LEU A 50 -12.88 -5.04 5.35
C LEU A 50 -13.04 -4.66 6.84
N ALA A 51 -11.93 -4.56 7.57
CA ALA A 51 -11.92 -4.14 8.96
C ALA A 51 -12.51 -2.73 9.15
N SER A 52 -12.17 -1.78 8.29
CA SER A 52 -12.69 -0.40 8.36
C SER A 52 -14.20 -0.32 8.10
N LEU A 53 -14.76 -1.28 7.36
CA LEU A 53 -16.21 -1.44 7.14
C LEU A 53 -16.92 -2.22 8.26
N GLY A 54 -16.21 -2.60 9.32
CA GLY A 54 -16.77 -3.31 10.49
C GLY A 54 -16.88 -4.83 10.32
N VAL A 55 -16.21 -5.40 9.31
CA VAL A 55 -16.10 -6.86 9.14
C VAL A 55 -14.98 -7.37 10.06
N SER A 56 -15.20 -8.51 10.70
CA SER A 56 -14.14 -9.16 11.48
C SER A 56 -13.19 -9.85 10.49
N THR A 57 -11.93 -9.42 10.47
CA THR A 57 -10.87 -10.00 9.64
C THR A 57 -9.69 -10.43 10.48
#